data_AF-A0A357YDM2-F1
#
_entry.id   AF-A0A357YDM2-F1
#
_cell.length_a   1.000
_cell.length_b   1.000
_cell.length_c   1.000
_cell.angle_alpha   90.00
_cell.angle_beta   90.00
_cell.angle_gamma   90.00
#
_symmetry.space_group_name_H-M   'P 1'
#
loop_
_entity.id
_entity.type
_entity.pdbx_description
1 polymer ?
#
loop_
_entity_poly.entity_id
_entity_poly.type
_entity_poly.pdbx_seq_one_letter_code
_entity_poly.pdbx_strand_id
1 'polypeptide(L)' 'GHDVRAISRALDEAGKFAGRPTLIVARTVKGKGVPFFEHKASYHGVPPSDDELGRALEHLGHS' A
#
# COMPACT_ATOMS: atom_id res chain seq x y z
N GLY A 1 -1.72 -1.11 7.19
CA GLY A 1 -1.58 -1.74 5.87
C GLY A 1 -0.17 -1.70 5.33
N HIS A 2 0.76 -0.97 5.95
CA HIS A 2 2.16 -0.88 5.47
C HIS A 2 3.18 -1.39 6.50
N ASP A 3 2.72 -2.10 7.52
CA ASP A 3 3.57 -2.80 8.49
C ASP A 3 3.41 -4.30 8.26
N VAL A 4 4.45 -4.91 7.68
CA VAL A 4 4.49 -6.34 7.34
C VAL A 4 4.31 -7.22 8.59
N ARG A 5 4.88 -6.83 9.72
CA ARG A 5 4.76 -7.61 10.97
C ARG A 5 3.35 -7.54 11.52
N ALA A 6 2.70 -6.38 11.46
CA ALA A 6 1.30 -6.25 11.86
C ALA A 6 0.36 -7.05 10.95
N ILE A 7 0.62 -7.07 9.64
CA ILE A 7 -0.16 -7.87 8.69
C ILE A 7 0.01 -9.37 8.97
N SER A 8 1.25 -9.84 9.14
CA SER A 8 1.52 -11.25 9.48
C SER A 8 0.76 -11.67 10.73
N ARG A 9 0.87 -10.90 11.82
CA ARG A 9 0.14 -11.19 13.06
C ARG A 9 -1.39 -11.21 12.86
N ALA A 10 -1.93 -10.31 12.06
CA ALA A 10 -3.37 -10.26 11.79
C ALA A 10 -3.85 -11.50 11.00
N LEU A 11 -3.03 -12.00 10.07
CA LEU A 11 -3.30 -13.22 9.32
C LEU A 11 -3.18 -14.47 10.22
N ASP A 12 -2.14 -14.53 11.06
CA ASP A 12 -1.96 -15.63 12.03
C ASP A 12 -3.14 -15.70 13.00
N GLU A 13 -3.65 -14.55 13.45
CA GLU A 13 -4.83 -14.47 14.33
C GLU A 13 -6.11 -14.88 13.59
N ALA A 14 -6.28 -14.42 12.34
CA ALA A 14 -7.44 -14.79 11.52
C ALA A 14 -7.54 -16.31 11.32
N GLY A 15 -6.40 -16.99 11.15
CA GLY A 15 -6.33 -18.45 10.98
C GLY A 15 -6.78 -19.26 12.19
N LYS A 16 -6.89 -18.65 13.37
CA LYS A 16 -7.37 -19.31 14.60
C LYS A 16 -8.90 -19.43 14.65
N PHE A 17 -9.64 -18.69 13.83
CA PHE A 17 -11.09 -18.69 13.84
C PHE A 17 -11.64 -19.55 12.69
N ALA A 18 -12.38 -20.61 13.03
CA ALA A 18 -13.08 -21.46 12.07
C ALA A 18 -14.60 -21.20 12.09
N GLY A 19 -15.28 -21.54 10.99
CA GLY A 19 -16.75 -21.49 10.91
C GLY A 19 -17.35 -20.10 10.71
N ARG A 20 -16.53 -19.05 10.53
CA ARG A 20 -16.98 -17.68 10.22
C ARG A 20 -15.94 -16.93 9.37
N PRO A 21 -16.36 -15.95 8.56
CA PRO A 21 -15.41 -15.09 7.85
C PRO A 21 -14.70 -14.13 8.81
N THR A 22 -13.49 -13.71 8.42
CA THR A 22 -12.69 -12.68 9.10
C THR A 22 -12.44 -11.52 8.15
N LEU A 23 -12.72 -10.28 8.59
CA LEU A 23 -12.39 -9.05 7.87
C LEU A 23 -11.21 -8.35 8.56
N ILE A 24 -10.14 -8.07 7.81
CA ILE A 24 -9.01 -7.28 8.28
C ILE A 24 -9.08 -5.90 7.64
N VAL A 25 -9.36 -4.87 8.43
CA VAL A 25 -9.38 -3.47 7.96
C VAL A 25 -7.95 -2.91 7.96
N ALA A 26 -7.27 -3.00 6.82
CA ALA A 26 -5.91 -2.49 6.68
C ALA A 26 -5.92 -0.98 6.35
N ARG A 27 -5.59 -0.13 7.33
CA ARG A 27 -5.36 1.31 7.07
C ARG A 27 -4.14 1.52 6.19
N THR A 28 -4.31 2.13 5.02
CA THR A 28 -3.25 2.37 4.03
C THR A 28 -3.17 3.86 3.66
N VAL A 29 -2.16 4.18 2.85
CA VAL A 29 -1.96 5.44 2.12
C VAL A 29 -2.06 5.11 0.65
N LYS A 30 -2.97 5.75 -0.09
CA LYS A 30 -3.06 5.60 -1.55
C LYS A 30 -1.82 6.22 -2.18
N GLY A 31 -1.16 5.51 -3.11
CA GLY A 31 0.09 5.97 -3.72
C GLY A 31 1.31 5.89 -2.78
N LYS A 32 1.27 5.03 -1.75
CA LYS A 32 2.36 4.89 -0.76
C LYS A 32 3.72 4.69 -1.44
N GLY A 33 4.73 5.42 -0.96
CA GLY A 33 6.12 5.28 -1.40
C GLY A 33 6.57 6.36 -2.38
N VAL A 34 5.63 7.08 -3.02
CA VAL A 34 5.94 8.21 -3.89
C VAL A 34 5.23 9.45 -3.33
N PRO A 35 5.94 10.39 -2.67
CA PRO A 35 5.33 11.48 -1.89
C PRO A 35 4.31 12.30 -2.67
N PHE A 36 4.51 12.50 -3.97
CA PHE A 36 3.61 13.28 -4.80
C PHE A 36 2.40 12.48 -5.32
N PHE A 37 2.33 11.17 -5.13
CA PHE A 37 1.13 10.34 -5.33
C PHE A 37 0.36 10.09 -4.03
N GLU A 38 0.99 10.27 -2.87
CA GLU A 38 0.37 9.97 -1.58
C GLU A 38 -0.90 10.81 -1.34
N HIS A 39 -2.00 10.12 -0.96
CA HIS A 39 -3.29 10.71 -0.61
C HIS A 39 -3.99 11.51 -1.72
N LYS A 40 -3.61 11.34 -2.99
CA LYS A 40 -4.21 12.08 -4.10
C LYS A 40 -5.26 11.27 -4.87
N ALA A 41 -6.45 11.86 -5.02
CA ALA A 41 -7.52 11.28 -5.82
C ALA A 41 -7.18 11.26 -7.31
N SER A 42 -6.52 12.31 -7.82
CA SER A 42 -6.12 12.48 -9.23
C SER A 42 -5.32 11.29 -9.78
N TYR A 43 -4.46 10.69 -8.97
CA TYR A 43 -3.67 9.51 -9.35
C TYR A 43 -4.41 8.18 -9.11
N HIS A 44 -5.74 8.15 -9.27
CA HIS A 44 -6.49 6.89 -9.16
C HIS A 44 -6.25 5.95 -10.34
N GLY A 45 -6.27 6.49 -11.55
CA GLY A 45 -6.11 5.75 -12.80
C GLY A 45 -5.35 6.57 -13.85
N VAL A 46 -4.62 7.60 -13.40
CA VAL A 46 -3.76 8.41 -14.26
C VAL A 46 -2.35 7.80 -14.20
N PRO A 47 -1.76 7.40 -15.33
CA PRO A 47 -0.38 6.93 -15.35
C PRO A 47 0.58 8.09 -15.04
N PRO A 48 1.74 7.82 -14.42
CA PRO A 48 2.82 8.80 -14.34
C PRO A 48 3.26 9.28 -15.72
N SER A 49 3.61 10.55 -15.85
CA SER A 49 4.43 11.04 -16.97
C SER A 49 5.86 10.50 -16.91
N ASP A 50 6.62 10.65 -17.99
CA ASP A 50 8.03 10.19 -18.04
C ASP A 50 8.91 10.86 -16.97
N ASP A 51 8.69 12.15 -16.67
CA ASP A 51 9.39 12.86 -15.58
C ASP A 51 9.00 12.31 -14.20
N GLU A 52 7.69 12.12 -13.97
CA GLU A 52 7.20 11.56 -12.72
C GLU A 52 7.67 10.12 -12.51
N LEU A 53 7.81 9.33 -13.58
CA LEU A 53 8.33 7.97 -13.52
C LEU A 53 9.76 7.96 -12.97
N GLY A 54 10.66 8.76 -13.53
CA GLY A 54 12.05 8.84 -13.07
C GLY A 54 12.14 9.18 -11.58
N ARG A 55 11.43 10.23 -11.17
CA ARG A 55 11.39 10.67 -9.76
C ARG A 55 10.71 9.67 -8.83
N ALA A 56 9.69 8.96 -9.31
CA ALA A 56 9.03 7.92 -8.54
C ALA A 56 9.97 6.74 -8.27
N LEU A 57 10.75 6.33 -9.27
CA LEU A 57 11.74 5.25 -9.15
C LEU A 57 12.82 5.61 -8.12
N GLU A 58 13.31 6.85 -8.10
CA GLU A 58 14.24 7.33 -7.07
C GLU A 58 13.65 7.18 -5.65
N HIS A 59 12.40 7.59 -5.44
CA HIS A 59 11.72 7.44 -4.15
C HIS A 59 11.51 5.97 -3.73
N LEU A 60 11.46 5.06 -4.70
CA LEU A 60 11.33 3.61 -4.48
C LEU A 60 12.68 2.90 -4.31
N GLY A 61 13.80 3.64 -4.39
CA GLY A 61 15.14 3.08 -4.24
C GLY A 61 15.68 2.39 -5.50
N HIS A 62 15.11 2.71 -6.67
CA HIS A 62 15.65 2.33 -7.97
C HIS A 62 16.52 3.47 -8.49
N SER A 63 17.81 3.42 -8.15
CA SER A 63 18.87 4.35 -8.61
C SER A 63 20.03 3.59 -9.22
#